data_AF-A0A391P3C0-F1
#
_entry.id   AF-A0A391P3C0-F1
#
_cell.length_a   1.000
_cell.length_b   1.000
_cell.length_c   1.000
_cell.angle_alpha   90.00
_cell.angle_beta   90.00
_cell.angle_gamma   90.00
#
_symmetry.space_group_name_H-M   'P 1'
#
loop_
_entity.id
_entity.type
_entity.pdbx_description
1 polymer ?
#
loop_
_entity_poly.entity_id
_entity_poly.type
_entity_poly.pdbx_seq_one_letter_code
_entity_poly.pdbx_strand_id
1 'polypeptide(L)' 'MKNMIPMLLTNNQRKMHGLPLWRKKNRKKKFYTRCEADEAITAFIDYCNQE' A
#
# COMPACT_ATOMS: atom_id res chain seq x y z
N MET A 1 -21.02 11.41 3.34
CA MET A 1 -20.00 10.40 3.70
C MET A 1 -18.67 11.00 3.30
N LYS A 2 -17.76 11.27 4.26
CA LYS A 2 -16.41 11.80 3.97
C LYS A 2 -15.77 10.94 2.86
N ASN A 3 -15.00 11.56 1.97
CA ASN A 3 -14.27 10.89 0.89
C ASN A 3 -13.21 9.93 1.49
N MET A 4 -13.62 8.77 2.01
CA MET A 4 -12.70 7.75 2.52
C MET A 4 -11.93 7.16 1.34
N ILE A 5 -10.61 7.11 1.46
CA ILE A 5 -9.74 6.47 0.50
C ILE A 5 -9.86 4.95 0.73
N PRO A 6 -10.18 4.14 -0.28
CA PRO A 6 -10.26 2.69 -0.12
C PRO A 6 -8.91 2.12 0.34
N MET A 7 -8.92 0.96 0.99
CA MET A 7 -7.69 0.28 1.41
C MET A 7 -6.81 -0.07 0.19
N LEU A 8 -5.61 0.48 0.11
CA LEU A 8 -4.72 0.34 -1.05
C LEU A 8 -3.68 -0.76 -0.84
N LEU A 9 -4.04 -1.99 -1.20
CA LEU A 9 -3.22 -3.20 -1.00
C LEU A 9 -2.03 -3.33 -1.95
N THR A 10 -2.03 -2.61 -3.06
CA THR A 10 -0.99 -2.70 -4.08
C THR A 10 -0.39 -1.34 -4.40
N ASN A 11 0.87 -1.35 -4.82
CA ASN A 11 1.54 -0.15 -5.34
C ASN A 11 0.80 0.48 -6.53
N ASN A 12 0.09 -0.32 -7.36
CA ASN A 12 -0.68 0.21 -8.48
C ASN A 12 -1.86 1.04 -7.97
N GLN A 13 -2.59 0.54 -6.97
CA GLN A 13 -3.64 1.30 -6.31
C GLN A 13 -3.06 2.58 -5.69
N ARG A 14 -1.98 2.48 -4.90
CA ARG A 14 -1.30 3.66 -4.31
C ARG A 14 -0.89 4.70 -5.37
N LYS A 15 -0.38 4.25 -6.51
CA LYS A 15 -0.01 5.11 -7.65
C LYS A 15 -1.22 5.84 -8.24
N MET A 16 -2.35 5.15 -8.44
CA MET A 16 -3.58 5.75 -8.97
C MET A 16 -4.16 6.81 -8.01
N HIS A 17 -3.92 6.65 -6.71
CA HIS A 17 -4.33 7.60 -5.68
C HIS A 17 -3.25 8.64 -5.31
N GLY A 18 -2.13 8.70 -6.06
CA GLY A 18 -1.06 9.69 -5.81
C GLY A 18 -0.26 9.47 -4.54
N LEU A 19 -0.38 8.31 -3.87
CA LEU A 19 0.33 8.00 -2.64
C LEU A 19 1.75 7.47 -2.89
N PRO A 20 2.68 7.68 -1.93
CA PRO A 20 4.01 7.09 -1.99
C PRO A 20 3.95 5.57 -2.11
N LEU A 21 4.74 5.01 -3.01
CA LEU A 21 4.91 3.56 -3.12
C LEU A 21 5.68 3.05 -1.89
N TRP A 22 5.30 1.92 -1.31
CA TRP A 22 5.96 1.41 -0.10
C TRP A 22 7.46 1.15 -0.29
N ARG A 23 7.86 0.60 -1.44
CA ARG A 23 9.27 0.41 -1.82
C ARG A 23 9.41 0.20 -3.32
N LYS A 24 10.46 0.76 -3.93
CA LYS A 24 10.85 0.43 -5.31
C LYS A 24 11.41 -0.99 -5.33
N LYS A 25 10.61 -1.94 -5.81
CA LYS A 25 11.04 -3.34 -5.93
C LYS A 25 12.15 -3.43 -6.96
N ASN A 26 13.36 -3.81 -6.53
CA ASN A 26 14.34 -4.33 -7.47
C ASN A 26 13.73 -5.61 -8.06
N ARG A 27 13.49 -5.62 -9.37
CA ARG A 27 12.81 -6.75 -10.05
C ARG A 27 13.49 -8.08 -9.74
N LYS A 28 14.80 -8.11 -9.55
CA LYS A 28 15.59 -9.31 -9.20
C LYS A 28 15.39 -9.80 -7.77
N LYS A 29 14.95 -8.94 -6.83
CA LYS A 29 14.81 -9.25 -5.40
C LYS A 29 13.37 -9.19 -4.90
N LYS A 30 12.37 -9.04 -5.79
CA LYS A 30 10.96 -8.86 -5.42
C LYS A 30 10.46 -9.91 -4.42
N PHE A 31 10.80 -11.18 -4.61
CA PHE A 31 10.35 -12.27 -3.76
C PHE A 31 11.01 -12.26 -2.36
N TYR A 32 12.26 -11.81 -2.27
CA TYR A 32 13.01 -11.77 -1.01
C TYR A 32 12.76 -10.51 -0.20
N THR A 33 12.20 -9.46 -0.81
CA THR A 33 11.99 -8.15 -0.16
C THR A 33 10.52 -7.76 -0.10
N ARG A 34 9.58 -8.65 -0.44
CA ARG A 34 8.14 -8.40 -0.34
C ARG A 34 7.59 -9.21 0.84
N CYS A 35 7.05 -8.51 1.82
CA CYS A 35 6.17 -9.09 2.82
C CYS A 35 4.73 -8.65 2.50
N GLU A 36 3.91 -9.56 1.98
CA GLU A 36 2.51 -9.24 1.64
C GLU A 36 1.68 -8.96 2.89
N ALA A 37 2.01 -9.61 4.00
CA ALA A 37 1.38 -9.37 5.29
C ALA A 37 1.64 -7.95 5.79
N ASP A 38 2.89 -7.47 5.77
CA ASP A 38 3.21 -6.10 6.17
C ASP A 38 2.53 -5.06 5.27
N GLU A 39 2.52 -5.30 3.95
CA GLU A 39 1.83 -4.46 2.96
C GLU A 39 0.32 -4.36 3.30
N ALA A 40 -0.34 -5.49 3.61
CA ALA A 40 -1.75 -5.53 3.96
C ALA A 40 -2.07 -4.88 5.32
N ILE A 41 -1.27 -5.15 6.35
CA ILE A 41 -1.42 -4.56 7.69
C ILE A 41 -1.25 -3.04 7.62
N THR A 42 -0.23 -2.57 6.89
CA THR A 42 -0.02 -1.13 6.68
C THR A 42 -1.21 -0.49 5.98
N ALA A 43 -1.72 -1.11 4.91
CA ALA A 43 -2.89 -0.58 4.20
C ALA A 43 -4.15 -0.53 5.09
N PHE A 44 -4.33 -1.50 5.97
CA PHE A 44 -5.44 -1.54 6.93
C PHE A 44 -5.31 -0.43 7.97
N ILE A 45 -4.13 -0.24 8.56
CA ILE A 45 -3.86 0.84 9.51
C ILE A 45 -4.05 2.20 8.85
N ASP A 46 -3.51 2.40 7.64
CA ASP A 46 -3.71 3.61 6.82
C ASP A 46 -5.20 3.89 6.57
N TYR A 47 -6.03 2.86 6.41
CA TYR A 47 -7.47 2.96 6.23
C TYR A 47 -8.21 3.33 7.52
N CYS A 48 -7.86 2.72 8.64
CA CYS A 48 -8.43 3.04 9.94
C CYS A 48 -8.09 4.47 10.41
N ASN A 49 -6.91 4.98 10.03
CA ASN A 49 -6.43 6.29 10.44
C ASN A 49 -6.94 7.47 9.58
N GLN A 50 -7.94 7.26 8.71
CA GLN A 50 -8.45 8.30 7.79
C GLN A 50 -9.45 9.29 8.40
N GLU A 51 -9.57 9.34 9.73
CA GLU A 51 -10.52 10.21 10.44
C GLU A 51 -10.23 11.72 10.31
#